data_AF-A0A254SGU9-F1
#
_entry.id   AF-A0A254SGU9-F1
#
_cell.length_a   1.000
_cell.length_b   1.000
_cell.length_c   1.000
_cell.angle_alpha   90.00
_cell.angle_beta   90.00
_cell.angle_gamma   90.00
#
_symmetry.space_group_name_H-M   'P 1'
#
loop_
_entity.id
_entity.type
_entity.pdbx_description
1 polymer ?
#
loop_
_entity_poly.entity_id
_entity_poly.type
_entity_poly.pdbx_seq_one_letter_code
_entity_poly.pdbx_strand_id
1 'polypeptide(L)'
;MYFTEEQIAKALETFHDLKSATKVVRELGYPSTKQLYKWIRREGQPRQERKKHHKVINTPEHPAHAPLKIKLEAIHRCYEMGEPMISVAKDIGYTYASIYYWYQNYKKYGLMGLQNKPRPTKRKQAKEKDLSSEDAKALNEKIRSLQLEVDILKETLNIIKKDPGVDLSALRNREKTQLVNALRNRYELRDILLALGMSRSVYYYNVKHLDDRSNKDRRLLNELVPIFDESNKTYGYRRIHSELSKTGRTVSEKVVRRAMKLGNLVVYRPKKLKYSSYKGEITPAVPNILNRNFHADAPNQKWLTDITEFPLHDGKVYLSPIIDCFDGAPVCWTIGESPDATLVDEMLDKAVATLHEGEAPIIHTDRGSHYRWPGWIERMKKYGLTRSMSRKGYTPDNAACEGFFGILKNEFFYSRNWRKVDKEEFKAELEKYLEWFCTKRIKVGLNGMSPADYRKLYLDKQSV
;
A
#
# COMPACT_ATOMS: atom_id res chain seq x y z
N MET A 1 -27.01 -28.47 41.80
CA MET A 1 -27.16 -28.72 43.24
C MET A 1 -28.63 -28.64 43.58
N TYR A 2 -29.16 -29.68 44.20
CA TYR A 2 -30.52 -29.68 44.74
C TYR A 2 -30.41 -29.22 46.20
N PHE A 3 -31.08 -28.12 46.55
CA PHE A 3 -31.16 -27.64 47.93
C PHE A 3 -32.24 -28.43 48.66
N THR A 4 -31.99 -28.79 49.92
CA THR A 4 -32.98 -29.51 50.74
C THR A 4 -34.15 -28.59 51.11
N GLU A 5 -35.30 -29.15 51.47
CA GLU A 5 -36.46 -28.34 51.87
C GLU A 5 -36.17 -27.48 53.10
N GLU A 6 -35.39 -28.00 54.05
CA GLU A 6 -34.89 -27.26 55.21
C GLU A 6 -34.01 -26.06 54.83
N GLN A 7 -33.12 -26.23 53.85
CA GLN A 7 -32.27 -25.14 53.34
C GLN A 7 -33.10 -24.06 52.63
N ILE A 8 -34.16 -24.45 51.92
CA ILE A 8 -35.06 -23.52 51.26
C ILE A 8 -35.86 -22.73 52.30
N ALA A 9 -36.42 -23.42 53.30
CA ALA A 9 -37.18 -22.79 54.39
C ALA A 9 -36.32 -21.79 55.17
N LYS A 10 -35.11 -22.20 55.57
CA LYS A 10 -34.16 -21.32 56.28
C LYS A 10 -33.80 -20.09 55.46
N ALA A 11 -33.56 -20.23 54.15
CA ALA A 11 -33.26 -19.10 53.29
C ALA A 11 -34.44 -18.13 53.10
N LEU A 12 -35.69 -18.62 53.18
CA LEU A 12 -36.89 -17.78 53.13
C LEU A 12 -37.12 -17.05 54.47
N GLU A 13 -36.95 -17.74 55.59
CA GLU A 13 -37.05 -17.15 56.94
C GLU A 13 -36.04 -16.01 57.13
N THR A 14 -34.77 -16.26 56.84
CA THR A 14 -33.72 -15.22 56.89
C THR A 14 -33.99 -14.06 55.93
N PHE A 15 -34.71 -14.30 54.82
CA PHE A 15 -35.15 -13.23 53.93
C PHE A 15 -36.27 -12.37 54.52
N HIS A 16 -37.23 -12.98 55.23
CA HIS A 16 -38.29 -12.24 55.91
C HIS A 16 -37.73 -11.30 56.99
N ASP A 17 -36.68 -11.73 57.69
CA ASP A 17 -36.00 -10.93 58.71
C ASP A 17 -35.18 -9.78 58.11
N LEU A 18 -34.31 -10.09 57.14
CA LEU A 18 -33.35 -9.11 56.61
C LEU A 18 -33.94 -8.22 55.50
N LYS A 19 -35.08 -8.63 54.92
CA LYS A 19 -35.77 -8.01 53.77
C LYS A 19 -34.86 -7.71 52.57
N SER A 20 -33.75 -8.43 52.43
CA SER A 20 -32.75 -8.19 51.38
C SER A 20 -32.09 -9.48 50.92
N ALA A 21 -32.35 -9.87 49.67
CA ALA A 21 -31.84 -11.11 49.09
C ALA A 21 -30.31 -11.14 49.08
N THR A 22 -29.65 -9.99 48.85
CA THR A 22 -28.19 -9.91 48.83
C THR A 22 -27.58 -10.14 50.22
N LYS A 23 -28.25 -9.69 51.29
CA LYS A 23 -27.81 -9.95 52.67
C LYS A 23 -27.97 -11.42 53.05
N VAL A 24 -29.11 -12.03 52.67
CA VAL A 24 -29.36 -13.47 52.88
C VAL A 24 -28.30 -14.34 52.23
N VAL A 25 -27.95 -14.05 50.98
CA VAL A 25 -26.90 -14.80 50.27
C VAL A 25 -25.52 -14.57 50.89
N ARG A 26 -25.25 -13.38 51.42
CA ARG A 26 -23.99 -13.08 52.11
C ARG A 26 -23.89 -13.81 53.46
N GLU A 27 -25.00 -13.97 54.16
CA GLU A 27 -25.04 -14.60 55.48
C GLU A 27 -25.07 -16.13 55.41
N LEU A 28 -25.88 -16.70 54.52
CA LEU A 28 -26.02 -18.15 54.38
C LEU A 28 -25.02 -18.76 53.40
N GLY A 29 -24.44 -17.97 52.49
CA GLY A 29 -23.56 -18.44 51.41
C GLY A 29 -24.30 -19.17 50.27
N TYR A 30 -25.62 -19.33 50.39
CA TYR A 30 -26.52 -19.91 49.41
C TYR A 30 -27.94 -19.33 49.62
N PRO A 31 -28.89 -19.52 48.67
CA PRO A 31 -28.70 -19.89 47.26
C PRO A 31 -28.23 -18.66 46.45
N SER A 32 -28.17 -18.74 45.12
CA SER A 32 -28.02 -17.49 44.33
C SER A 32 -29.25 -16.58 44.50
N THR A 33 -29.07 -15.26 44.42
CA THR A 33 -30.17 -14.27 44.51
C THR A 33 -31.32 -14.57 43.54
N LYS A 34 -31.00 -14.98 42.30
CA LYS A 34 -31.99 -15.38 41.28
C LYS A 34 -32.81 -16.60 41.69
N GLN A 35 -32.20 -17.54 42.40
CA GLN A 35 -32.86 -18.74 42.89
C GLN A 35 -33.73 -18.42 44.12
N LEU A 36 -33.25 -17.54 45.02
CA LEU A 36 -34.02 -17.08 46.17
C LEU A 36 -35.32 -16.37 45.74
N TYR A 37 -35.25 -15.46 44.77
CA TYR A 37 -36.46 -14.81 44.22
C TYR A 37 -37.44 -15.79 43.57
N LYS A 38 -36.96 -16.91 43.00
CA LYS A 38 -37.86 -17.96 42.50
C LYS A 38 -38.55 -18.73 43.62
N TRP A 39 -37.91 -18.89 44.77
CA TRP A 39 -38.51 -19.51 45.95
C TRP A 39 -39.52 -18.57 46.59
N ILE A 40 -39.18 -17.29 46.80
CA ILE A 40 -40.11 -16.26 47.31
C ILE A 40 -41.37 -16.20 46.44
N ARG A 41 -41.24 -16.20 45.10
CA ARG A 41 -42.39 -16.18 44.19
C ARG A 41 -43.26 -17.44 44.26
N ARG A 42 -42.71 -18.56 44.74
CA ARG A 42 -43.39 -19.86 44.85
C ARG A 42 -43.80 -20.19 46.27
N GLU A 43 -43.42 -19.38 47.25
CA GLU A 43 -43.81 -19.52 48.65
C GLU A 43 -45.34 -19.47 48.75
N GLY A 44 -45.94 -20.53 49.28
CA GLY A 44 -47.40 -20.68 49.36
C GLY A 44 -48.13 -21.16 48.08
N GLN A 45 -47.43 -21.46 46.97
CA GLN A 45 -48.07 -22.00 45.75
C GLN A 45 -47.95 -23.53 45.63
N PRO A 46 -49.01 -24.25 45.19
CA PRO A 46 -48.94 -25.68 44.95
C PRO A 46 -47.99 -26.01 43.77
N ARG A 47 -47.29 -27.13 43.88
CA ARG A 47 -46.27 -27.55 42.90
C ARG A 47 -46.94 -27.92 41.57
N GLN A 48 -46.73 -27.12 40.53
CA GLN A 48 -47.30 -27.38 39.20
C GLN A 48 -46.77 -28.70 38.60
N GLU A 49 -47.67 -29.60 38.21
CA GLU A 49 -47.34 -30.83 37.50
C GLU A 49 -46.82 -30.53 36.07
N ARG A 50 -45.77 -31.24 35.65
CA ARG A 50 -45.23 -31.11 34.29
C ARG A 50 -46.20 -31.75 33.30
N LYS A 51 -46.59 -31.00 32.26
CA LYS A 51 -47.39 -31.50 31.13
C LYS A 51 -46.69 -32.73 30.51
N LYS A 52 -47.41 -33.85 30.39
CA LYS A 52 -46.92 -35.07 29.72
C LYS A 52 -46.86 -34.82 28.21
N HIS A 53 -45.70 -35.01 27.60
CA HIS A 53 -45.55 -34.94 26.13
C HIS A 53 -46.07 -36.23 25.48
N HIS A 54 -46.95 -36.10 24.47
CA HIS A 54 -47.37 -37.23 23.64
C HIS A 54 -46.19 -37.74 22.81
N LYS A 55 -45.91 -39.05 22.85
CA LYS A 55 -44.91 -39.69 21.98
C LYS A 55 -45.51 -39.89 20.59
N VAL A 56 -45.07 -39.08 19.62
CA VAL A 56 -45.37 -39.33 18.20
C VAL A 56 -44.46 -40.46 17.71
N ILE A 57 -45.06 -41.55 17.20
CA ILE A 57 -44.35 -42.68 16.60
C ILE A 57 -44.17 -42.36 15.11
N ASN A 58 -42.93 -42.34 14.63
CA ASN A 58 -42.63 -42.10 13.20
C ASN A 58 -42.73 -43.44 12.44
N THR A 59 -43.41 -43.46 11.30
CA THR A 59 -43.52 -44.66 10.44
C THR A 59 -42.31 -44.79 9.50
N PRO A 60 -42.02 -45.98 8.93
CA PRO A 60 -40.98 -46.14 7.91
C PRO A 60 -41.15 -45.22 6.70
N GLU A 61 -42.41 -44.96 6.31
CA GLU A 61 -42.79 -44.11 5.18
C GLU A 61 -42.68 -42.61 5.51
N HIS A 62 -42.68 -42.24 6.80
CA HIS A 62 -42.52 -40.87 7.27
C HIS A 62 -41.50 -40.79 8.42
N PRO A 63 -40.20 -40.92 8.12
CA PRO A 63 -39.16 -40.94 9.14
C PRO A 63 -39.03 -39.57 9.81
N ALA A 64 -38.60 -39.56 11.09
CA ALA A 64 -38.33 -38.32 11.84
C ALA A 64 -37.37 -37.36 11.12
N HIS A 65 -36.50 -37.92 10.27
CA HIS A 65 -35.54 -37.19 9.47
C HIS A 65 -35.82 -37.44 7.98
N ALA A 66 -36.31 -36.42 7.29
CA ALA A 66 -36.62 -36.52 5.87
C ALA A 66 -35.38 -36.96 5.04
N PRO A 67 -35.55 -37.89 4.09
CA PRO A 67 -34.53 -38.23 3.10
C PRO A 67 -34.11 -37.02 2.28
N LEU A 68 -32.88 -37.02 1.75
CA LEU A 68 -32.32 -35.92 0.97
C LEU A 68 -33.20 -35.56 -0.24
N LYS A 69 -33.75 -36.58 -0.91
CA LYS A 69 -34.65 -36.42 -2.06
C LYS A 69 -35.88 -35.57 -1.72
N ILE A 70 -36.56 -35.87 -0.60
CA ILE A 70 -37.75 -35.13 -0.15
C ILE A 70 -37.38 -33.68 0.20
N LYS A 71 -36.22 -33.44 0.80
CA LYS A 71 -35.77 -32.07 1.13
C LYS A 71 -35.51 -31.22 -0.11
N LEU A 72 -34.84 -31.80 -1.11
CA LEU A 72 -34.57 -31.11 -2.38
C LEU A 72 -35.86 -30.81 -3.14
N GLU A 73 -36.76 -31.80 -3.21
CA GLU A 73 -38.06 -31.65 -3.86
C GLU A 73 -38.91 -30.56 -3.19
N ALA A 74 -38.95 -30.54 -1.85
CA ALA A 74 -39.68 -29.51 -1.10
C ALA A 74 -39.10 -28.10 -1.33
N ILE A 75 -37.76 -27.96 -1.41
CA ILE A 75 -37.11 -26.68 -1.70
C ILE A 75 -37.42 -26.22 -3.13
N HIS A 76 -37.28 -27.10 -4.12
CA HIS A 76 -37.58 -26.82 -5.52
C HIS A 76 -39.04 -26.37 -5.68
N ARG A 77 -40.00 -27.12 -5.10
CA ARG A 77 -41.43 -26.76 -5.13
C ARG A 77 -41.71 -25.39 -4.52
N CYS A 78 -41.13 -25.07 -3.36
CA CYS A 78 -41.40 -23.80 -2.68
C CYS A 78 -40.69 -22.60 -3.30
N TYR A 79 -39.43 -22.75 -3.74
CA TYR A 79 -38.55 -21.62 -4.06
C TYR A 79 -38.22 -21.48 -5.55
N GLU A 80 -38.36 -22.56 -6.34
CA GLU A 80 -38.16 -22.51 -7.81
C GLU A 80 -39.52 -22.50 -8.53
N MET A 81 -40.49 -23.31 -8.07
CA MET A 81 -41.84 -23.39 -8.66
C MET A 81 -42.86 -22.44 -8.01
N GLY A 82 -42.51 -21.83 -6.86
CA GLY A 82 -43.35 -20.83 -6.19
C GLY A 82 -44.58 -21.38 -5.44
N GLU A 83 -44.63 -22.67 -5.14
CA GLU A 83 -45.76 -23.26 -4.41
C GLU A 83 -45.80 -22.78 -2.94
N PRO A 84 -47.00 -22.55 -2.36
CA PRO A 84 -47.11 -22.16 -0.96
C PRO A 84 -46.52 -23.21 -0.01
N MET A 85 -45.56 -22.80 0.83
CA MET A 85 -44.84 -23.70 1.74
C MET A 85 -45.75 -24.48 2.70
N ILE A 86 -46.92 -23.94 3.06
CA ILE A 86 -47.94 -24.62 3.88
C ILE A 86 -48.55 -25.81 3.12
N SER A 87 -48.79 -25.66 1.82
CA SER A 87 -49.31 -26.73 0.97
C SER A 87 -48.29 -27.85 0.82
N VAL A 88 -47.05 -27.49 0.46
CA VAL A 88 -45.95 -28.44 0.33
C VAL A 88 -45.69 -29.19 1.64
N ALA A 89 -45.73 -28.49 2.77
CA ALA A 89 -45.63 -29.08 4.12
C ALA A 89 -46.70 -30.13 4.40
N LYS A 90 -47.95 -29.84 4.02
CA LYS A 90 -49.07 -30.77 4.18
C LYS A 90 -48.89 -32.02 3.32
N ASP A 91 -48.41 -31.85 2.09
CA ASP A 91 -48.20 -32.96 1.13
C ASP A 91 -47.08 -33.90 1.57
N ILE A 92 -45.96 -33.36 2.06
CA ILE A 92 -44.80 -34.17 2.47
C ILE A 92 -44.90 -34.68 3.92
N GLY A 93 -45.91 -34.21 4.67
CA GLY A 93 -46.13 -34.56 6.08
C GLY A 93 -45.18 -33.87 7.08
N TYR A 94 -44.31 -32.96 6.64
CA TYR A 94 -43.37 -32.25 7.51
C TYR A 94 -43.82 -30.82 7.76
N THR A 95 -43.47 -30.27 8.93
CA THR A 95 -43.80 -28.88 9.28
C THR A 95 -43.17 -27.87 8.30
N TYR A 96 -43.87 -26.77 7.99
CA TYR A 96 -43.33 -25.69 7.15
C TYR A 96 -42.00 -25.12 7.70
N ALA A 97 -41.85 -25.10 9.03
CA ALA A 97 -40.60 -24.70 9.69
C ALA A 97 -39.41 -25.61 9.32
N SER A 98 -39.65 -26.90 9.06
CA SER A 98 -38.61 -27.83 8.61
C SER A 98 -38.15 -27.51 7.19
N ILE A 99 -39.07 -27.21 6.28
CA ILE A 99 -38.75 -26.80 4.91
C ILE A 99 -37.93 -25.51 4.92
N TYR A 100 -38.35 -24.51 5.71
CA TYR A 100 -37.61 -23.27 5.88
C TYR A 100 -36.18 -23.52 6.40
N TYR A 101 -36.01 -24.38 7.40
CA TYR A 101 -34.69 -24.70 7.94
C TYR A 101 -33.80 -25.45 6.94
N TRP A 102 -34.38 -26.34 6.12
CA TRP A 102 -33.65 -27.01 5.04
C TRP A 102 -33.15 -26.01 4.01
N TYR A 103 -33.99 -25.07 3.58
CA TYR A 103 -33.61 -24.02 2.63
C TYR A 103 -32.48 -23.14 3.17
N GLN A 104 -32.56 -22.70 4.43
CA GLN A 104 -31.50 -21.88 5.05
C GLN A 104 -30.16 -22.62 5.13
N ASN A 105 -30.18 -23.91 5.45
CA ASN A 105 -28.94 -24.70 5.47
C ASN A 105 -28.40 -24.97 4.07
N TYR A 106 -29.27 -25.19 3.08
CA TYR A 106 -28.87 -25.34 1.70
C TYR A 106 -28.21 -24.06 1.17
N LYS A 107 -28.80 -22.89 1.44
CA LYS A 107 -28.22 -21.59 1.06
C LYS A 107 -26.83 -21.35 1.67
N LYS A 108 -26.61 -21.83 2.90
CA LYS A 108 -25.35 -21.60 3.63
C LYS A 108 -24.25 -22.63 3.35
N TYR A 109 -24.63 -23.89 3.12
CA TYR A 109 -23.68 -25.02 3.06
C TYR A 109 -23.88 -25.94 1.85
N GLY A 110 -24.73 -25.57 0.89
CA GLY A 110 -25.08 -26.39 -0.27
C GLY A 110 -25.70 -27.74 0.11
N LEU A 111 -25.48 -28.76 -0.72
CA LEU A 111 -25.96 -30.13 -0.50
C LEU A 111 -25.52 -30.73 0.86
N MET A 112 -24.35 -30.35 1.37
CA MET A 112 -23.87 -30.81 2.68
C MET A 112 -24.74 -30.30 3.83
N GLY A 113 -25.38 -29.14 3.67
CA GLY A 113 -26.31 -28.56 4.65
C GLY A 113 -27.62 -29.34 4.80
N LEU A 114 -27.98 -30.18 3.82
CA LEU A 114 -29.21 -30.97 3.81
C LEU A 114 -29.03 -32.38 4.38
N GLN A 115 -27.78 -32.80 4.64
CA GLN A 115 -27.51 -34.11 5.22
C GLN A 115 -28.05 -34.20 6.65
N ASN A 116 -28.61 -35.36 7.00
CA ASN A 116 -29.05 -35.62 8.38
C ASN A 116 -27.81 -35.73 9.26
N LYS A 117 -27.63 -34.78 10.19
CA LYS A 117 -26.57 -34.88 11.20
C LYS A 117 -26.89 -36.10 12.08
N PRO A 118 -25.96 -37.06 12.26
CA PRO A 118 -26.19 -38.15 13.20
C PRO A 118 -26.45 -37.54 14.57
N ARG A 119 -27.53 -37.98 15.26
CA ARG A 119 -27.69 -37.67 16.68
C ARG A 119 -26.42 -38.16 17.39
N PRO A 120 -25.92 -37.44 18.42
CA PRO A 120 -24.90 -38.00 19.29
C PRO A 120 -25.55 -39.14 20.06
N THR A 121 -25.54 -40.34 19.48
CA THR A 121 -25.83 -41.57 20.21
C THR A 121 -24.77 -41.66 21.28
N LYS A 122 -25.18 -41.67 22.57
CA LYS A 122 -24.31 -42.14 23.65
C LYS A 122 -23.65 -43.42 23.14
N ARG A 123 -22.32 -43.42 23.03
CA ARG A 123 -21.48 -44.53 22.58
C ARG A 123 -22.05 -45.83 23.16
N LYS A 124 -22.77 -46.62 22.35
CA LYS A 124 -22.66 -48.06 22.47
C LYS A 124 -21.30 -48.35 21.85
N GLN A 125 -20.39 -48.93 22.64
CA GLN A 125 -19.11 -49.41 22.16
C GLN A 125 -19.39 -50.34 20.97
N ALA A 126 -19.24 -49.81 19.76
CA ALA A 126 -19.07 -50.63 18.59
C ALA A 126 -17.68 -51.25 18.77
N LYS A 127 -17.61 -52.58 18.71
CA LYS A 127 -16.34 -53.30 18.63
C LYS A 127 -15.47 -52.62 17.57
N GLU A 128 -14.29 -52.19 17.99
CA GLU A 128 -13.22 -51.77 17.10
C GLU A 128 -13.04 -52.86 16.05
N LYS A 129 -13.42 -52.56 14.81
CA LYS A 129 -12.77 -53.21 13.68
C LYS A 129 -11.37 -52.61 13.66
N ASP A 130 -10.37 -53.40 14.04
CA ASP A 130 -8.97 -53.05 13.85
C ASP A 130 -8.79 -52.57 12.41
N LEU A 131 -8.55 -51.27 12.25
CA LEU A 131 -7.97 -50.74 11.02
C LEU A 131 -6.59 -51.39 10.94
N SER A 132 -6.30 -52.13 9.86
CA SER A 132 -4.98 -52.71 9.67
C SER A 132 -3.92 -51.62 9.90
N SER A 133 -2.82 -51.96 10.59
CA SER A 133 -1.66 -51.07 10.79
C SER A 133 -1.22 -50.41 9.48
N GLU A 134 -1.42 -51.09 8.35
CA GLU A 134 -1.10 -50.61 7.01
C GLU A 134 -2.08 -49.53 6.49
N ASP A 135 -3.39 -49.67 6.72
CA ASP A 135 -4.39 -48.70 6.29
C ASP A 135 -4.25 -47.37 7.05
N ALA A 136 -3.95 -47.45 8.34
CA ALA A 136 -3.68 -46.28 9.16
C ALA A 136 -2.39 -45.56 8.75
N LYS A 137 -1.35 -46.31 8.38
CA LYS A 137 -0.08 -45.74 7.85
C LYS A 137 -0.30 -45.09 6.49
N ALA A 138 -0.98 -45.76 5.56
CA ALA A 138 -1.28 -45.23 4.23
C ALA A 138 -2.12 -43.95 4.30
N LEU A 139 -3.10 -43.89 5.21
CA LEU A 139 -3.91 -42.69 5.41
C LEU A 139 -3.07 -41.52 5.99
N ASN A 140 -2.19 -41.80 6.95
CA ASN A 140 -1.30 -40.79 7.53
C ASN A 140 -0.27 -40.26 6.51
N GLU A 141 0.27 -41.12 5.65
CA GLU A 141 1.14 -40.71 4.54
C GLU A 141 0.38 -39.81 3.56
N LYS A 142 -0.88 -40.15 3.25
CA LYS A 142 -1.72 -39.32 2.38
C LYS A 142 -2.02 -37.95 2.99
N ILE A 143 -2.34 -37.90 4.29
CA ILE A 143 -2.51 -36.62 5.01
C ILE A 143 -1.23 -35.78 4.94
N ARG A 144 -0.06 -36.40 5.17
CA ARG A 144 1.23 -35.72 5.10
C ARG A 144 1.54 -35.18 3.71
N SER A 145 1.21 -35.94 2.65
CA SER A 145 1.37 -35.51 1.26
C SER A 145 0.49 -34.31 0.89
N LEU A 146 -0.79 -34.33 1.30
CA LEU A 146 -1.73 -33.24 1.07
C LEU A 146 -1.34 -31.98 1.86
N GLN A 147 -0.83 -32.15 3.07
CA GLN A 147 -0.35 -31.04 3.89
C GLN A 147 0.87 -30.35 3.24
N LEU A 148 1.80 -31.11 2.68
CA LEU A 148 2.93 -30.59 1.92
C LEU A 148 2.45 -29.79 0.69
N GLU A 149 1.48 -30.31 -0.06
CA GLU A 149 0.93 -29.61 -1.24
C GLU A 149 0.26 -28.28 -0.86
N VAL A 150 -0.55 -28.27 0.20
CA VAL A 150 -1.17 -27.04 0.72
C VAL A 150 -0.11 -26.02 1.16
N ASP A 151 0.96 -26.45 1.81
CA ASP A 151 2.03 -25.55 2.25
C ASP A 151 2.85 -25.01 1.08
N ILE A 152 3.08 -25.81 0.02
CA ILE A 152 3.67 -25.34 -1.24
C ILE A 152 2.79 -24.24 -1.86
N LEU A 153 1.48 -24.44 -1.93
CA LEU A 153 0.54 -23.44 -2.49
C LEU A 153 0.50 -22.15 -1.65
N LYS A 154 0.55 -22.25 -0.33
CA LYS A 154 0.65 -21.07 0.54
C LYS A 154 1.96 -20.32 0.34
N GLU A 155 3.07 -21.04 0.23
CA GLU A 155 4.38 -20.39 0.14
C GLU A 155 4.66 -19.83 -1.27
N THR A 156 4.08 -20.42 -2.31
CA THR A 156 4.05 -19.83 -3.66
C THR A 156 3.32 -18.49 -3.68
N LEU A 157 2.19 -18.37 -2.98
CA LEU A 157 1.48 -17.10 -2.80
C LEU A 157 2.35 -16.07 -2.09
N ASN A 158 3.01 -16.46 -0.99
CA ASN A 158 3.86 -15.55 -0.20
C ASN A 158 5.07 -15.02 -0.98
N ILE A 159 5.82 -15.92 -1.63
CA ILE A 159 7.09 -15.60 -2.27
C ILE A 159 6.91 -14.99 -3.66
N ILE A 160 5.98 -15.56 -4.45
CA ILE A 160 5.85 -15.24 -5.88
C ILE A 160 4.69 -14.26 -6.11
N LYS A 161 3.77 -14.09 -5.15
CA LYS A 161 2.56 -13.25 -5.26
C LYS A 161 1.75 -13.55 -6.53
N LYS A 162 1.74 -14.81 -6.98
CA LYS A 162 0.92 -15.27 -8.11
C LYS A 162 -0.34 -15.97 -7.59
N ASP A 163 -1.39 -16.01 -8.41
CA ASP A 163 -2.67 -16.64 -8.07
C ASP A 163 -2.58 -18.13 -7.71
N PRO A 164 -3.50 -18.65 -6.88
CA PRO A 164 -3.51 -20.04 -6.41
C PRO A 164 -3.77 -21.11 -7.50
N GLY A 165 -4.01 -20.68 -8.76
CA GLY A 165 -4.20 -21.57 -9.92
C GLY A 165 -2.97 -21.74 -10.81
N VAL A 166 -1.78 -21.32 -10.37
CA VAL A 166 -0.55 -21.43 -11.16
C VAL A 166 -0.09 -22.88 -11.23
N ASP A 167 0.13 -23.36 -12.44
CA ASP A 167 0.78 -24.65 -12.68
C ASP A 167 2.19 -24.66 -12.06
N LEU A 168 2.40 -25.53 -11.06
CA LEU A 168 3.68 -25.74 -10.40
C LEU A 168 4.77 -26.20 -11.38
N SER A 169 4.38 -26.82 -12.50
CA SER A 169 5.28 -27.22 -13.57
C SER A 169 5.85 -26.01 -14.33
N ALA A 170 5.08 -24.92 -14.43
CA ALA A 170 5.46 -23.68 -15.10
C ALA A 170 6.38 -22.77 -14.25
N LEU A 171 6.65 -23.14 -12.99
CA LEU A 171 7.57 -22.41 -12.13
C LEU A 171 9.02 -22.59 -12.62
N ARG A 172 9.76 -21.47 -12.68
CA ARG A 172 11.19 -21.53 -13.03
C ARG A 172 11.96 -22.29 -11.95
N ASN A 173 13.03 -22.98 -12.33
CA ASN A 173 13.91 -23.70 -11.39
C ASN A 173 14.33 -22.82 -10.21
N ARG A 174 14.60 -21.53 -10.44
CA ARG A 174 14.90 -20.58 -9.37
C ARG A 174 13.77 -20.38 -8.36
N GLU A 175 12.54 -20.25 -8.85
CA GLU A 175 11.33 -20.05 -8.03
C GLU A 175 11.08 -21.32 -7.19
N LYS A 176 11.21 -22.50 -7.82
CA LYS A 176 11.18 -23.79 -7.14
C LYS A 176 12.27 -23.90 -6.06
N THR A 177 13.50 -23.47 -6.31
CA THR A 177 14.59 -23.48 -5.31
C THR A 177 14.29 -22.59 -4.10
N GLN A 178 13.64 -21.43 -4.30
CA GLN A 178 13.22 -20.57 -3.19
C GLN A 178 12.15 -21.23 -2.31
N LEU A 179 11.19 -21.93 -2.93
CA LEU A 179 10.17 -22.70 -2.22
C LEU A 179 10.79 -23.86 -1.43
N VAL A 180 11.73 -24.59 -2.05
CA VAL A 180 12.48 -25.65 -1.35
C VAL A 180 13.16 -25.09 -0.11
N ASN A 181 13.85 -23.95 -0.22
CA ASN A 181 14.53 -23.33 0.93
C ASN A 181 13.57 -22.90 2.05
N ALA A 182 12.38 -22.38 1.71
CA ALA A 182 11.39 -21.96 2.69
C ALA A 182 10.74 -23.16 3.43
N LEU A 183 10.54 -24.28 2.74
CA LEU A 183 9.90 -25.49 3.29
C LEU A 183 10.88 -26.47 3.94
N ARG A 184 12.19 -26.30 3.72
CA ARG A 184 13.25 -27.20 4.21
C ARG A 184 13.29 -27.39 5.72
N ASN A 185 12.75 -26.43 6.48
CA ASN A 185 12.67 -26.53 7.94
C ASN A 185 11.48 -27.37 8.44
N ARG A 186 10.54 -27.73 7.55
CA ARG A 186 9.30 -28.45 7.90
C ARG A 186 9.18 -29.82 7.25
N TYR A 187 9.83 -30.03 6.10
CA TYR A 187 9.74 -31.27 5.33
C TYR A 187 11.12 -31.72 4.84
N GLU A 188 11.26 -33.01 4.57
CA GLU A 188 12.50 -33.56 4.04
C GLU A 188 12.74 -33.07 2.61
N LEU A 189 14.01 -32.83 2.27
CA LEU A 189 14.41 -32.31 0.95
C LEU A 189 13.89 -33.21 -0.19
N ARG A 190 13.90 -34.54 0.01
CA ARG A 190 13.44 -35.50 -0.99
C ARG A 190 11.96 -35.30 -1.32
N ASP A 191 11.12 -35.16 -0.30
CA ASP A 191 9.66 -35.03 -0.45
C ASP A 191 9.29 -33.74 -1.16
N ILE A 192 9.95 -32.63 -0.79
CA ILE A 192 9.73 -31.32 -1.43
C ILE A 192 10.16 -31.34 -2.89
N LEU A 193 11.31 -31.95 -3.20
CA LEU A 193 11.83 -32.05 -4.57
C LEU A 193 10.94 -32.92 -5.46
N LEU A 194 10.41 -34.02 -4.92
CA LEU A 194 9.43 -34.86 -5.62
C LEU A 194 8.15 -34.09 -5.91
N ALA A 195 7.59 -33.40 -4.91
CA ALA A 195 6.37 -32.59 -5.07
C ALA A 195 6.52 -31.46 -6.10
N LEU A 196 7.71 -30.86 -6.21
CA LEU A 196 8.00 -29.77 -7.17
C LEU A 196 8.53 -30.26 -8.54
N GLY A 197 8.73 -31.58 -8.71
CA GLY A 197 9.34 -32.15 -9.91
C GLY A 197 10.73 -31.59 -10.21
N MET A 198 11.59 -31.46 -9.20
CA MET A 198 12.94 -30.89 -9.32
C MET A 198 14.01 -31.93 -8.96
N SER A 199 15.04 -32.09 -9.78
CA SER A 199 16.16 -32.97 -9.44
C SER A 199 17.07 -32.34 -8.36
N ARG A 200 17.71 -33.21 -7.55
CA ARG A 200 18.63 -32.78 -6.49
C ARG A 200 19.82 -31.98 -7.03
N SER A 201 20.36 -32.35 -8.19
CA SER A 201 21.47 -31.62 -8.83
C SER A 201 21.07 -30.21 -9.27
N VAL A 202 19.88 -30.05 -9.84
CA VAL A 202 19.32 -28.73 -10.22
C VAL A 202 19.11 -27.86 -9.00
N TYR A 203 18.64 -28.43 -7.87
CA TYR A 203 18.49 -27.70 -6.62
C TYR A 203 19.82 -27.10 -6.13
N TYR A 204 20.86 -27.92 -5.93
CA TYR A 204 22.15 -27.42 -5.43
C TYR A 204 22.84 -26.46 -6.41
N TYR A 205 22.72 -26.70 -7.72
CA TYR A 205 23.19 -25.77 -8.74
C TYR A 205 22.53 -24.38 -8.58
N ASN A 206 21.20 -24.34 -8.44
CA ASN A 206 20.47 -23.09 -8.27
C ASN A 206 20.76 -22.43 -6.91
N VAL A 207 20.93 -23.20 -5.83
CA VAL A 207 21.33 -22.65 -4.51
C VAL A 207 22.67 -21.93 -4.62
N LYS A 208 23.69 -22.58 -5.17
CA LYS A 208 25.01 -21.97 -5.36
C LYS A 208 24.93 -20.69 -6.20
N HIS A 209 24.19 -20.71 -7.31
CA HIS A 209 24.03 -19.53 -8.16
C HIS A 209 23.18 -18.42 -7.54
N LEU A 210 22.21 -18.74 -6.69
CA LEU A 210 21.44 -17.76 -5.91
C LEU A 210 22.35 -17.04 -4.92
N ASP A 211 23.20 -17.77 -4.22
CA ASP A 211 24.13 -17.24 -3.23
C ASP A 211 25.22 -16.39 -3.89
N ASP A 212 25.83 -16.88 -4.98
CA ASP A 212 26.83 -16.13 -5.75
C ASP A 212 26.26 -14.82 -6.31
N ARG A 213 25.03 -14.86 -6.82
CA ARG A 213 24.35 -13.67 -7.35
C ARG A 213 24.00 -12.70 -6.23
N SER A 214 23.50 -13.19 -5.11
CA SER A 214 23.22 -12.39 -3.91
C SER A 214 24.48 -11.71 -3.40
N ASN A 215 25.60 -12.43 -3.36
CA ASN A 215 26.90 -11.89 -2.95
C ASN A 215 27.40 -10.82 -3.93
N LYS A 216 27.28 -11.01 -5.24
CA LYS A 216 27.61 -9.99 -6.24
C LYS A 216 26.73 -8.74 -6.11
N ASP A 217 25.43 -8.91 -5.93
CA ASP A 217 24.50 -7.79 -5.75
C ASP A 217 24.75 -7.06 -4.41
N ARG A 218 25.16 -7.76 -3.34
CA ARG A 218 25.57 -7.17 -2.06
C ARG A 218 26.88 -6.38 -2.18
N ARG A 219 27.87 -6.89 -2.90
CA ARG A 219 29.11 -6.15 -3.18
C ARG A 219 28.81 -4.87 -3.94
N LEU A 220 28.01 -4.98 -5.00
CA LEU A 220 27.58 -3.81 -5.76
C LEU A 220 26.80 -2.83 -4.88
N LEU A 221 25.91 -3.31 -4.02
CA LEU A 221 25.16 -2.45 -3.10
C LEU A 221 26.08 -1.58 -2.24
N ASN A 222 27.21 -2.11 -1.75
CA ASN A 222 28.18 -1.33 -0.99
C ASN A 222 28.80 -0.19 -1.81
N GLU A 223 28.94 -0.36 -3.13
CA GLU A 223 29.37 0.70 -4.06
C GLU A 223 28.24 1.71 -4.33
N LEU A 224 26.97 1.28 -4.33
CA LEU A 224 25.84 2.15 -4.63
C LEU A 224 25.44 3.06 -3.46
N VAL A 225 25.66 2.62 -2.21
CA VAL A 225 25.25 3.38 -1.01
C VAL A 225 25.93 4.76 -0.94
N PRO A 226 27.26 4.90 -1.08
CA PRO A 226 27.92 6.21 -1.11
C PRO A 226 27.36 7.12 -2.21
N ILE A 227 27.23 6.63 -3.44
CA ILE A 227 26.68 7.39 -4.57
C ILE A 227 25.25 7.85 -4.26
N PHE A 228 24.45 7.00 -3.62
CA PHE A 228 23.09 7.34 -3.24
C PHE A 228 23.05 8.42 -2.16
N ASP A 229 23.89 8.32 -1.13
CA ASP A 229 23.96 9.30 -0.04
C ASP A 229 24.51 10.65 -0.51
N GLU A 230 25.60 10.66 -1.30
CA GLU A 230 26.17 11.86 -1.93
C GLU A 230 25.16 12.56 -2.87
N SER A 231 24.25 11.79 -3.48
CA SER A 231 23.16 12.32 -4.30
C SER A 231 21.97 12.85 -3.50
N ASN A 232 22.12 13.06 -2.19
CA ASN A 232 21.02 13.42 -1.28
C ASN A 232 19.85 12.42 -1.33
N LYS A 233 20.11 11.14 -1.66
CA LYS A 233 19.10 10.08 -1.80
C LYS A 233 18.06 10.33 -2.90
N THR A 234 18.42 11.16 -3.89
CA THR A 234 17.52 11.56 -4.98
C THR A 234 17.69 10.70 -6.25
N TYR A 235 18.83 10.00 -6.39
CA TYR A 235 19.13 9.27 -7.61
C TYR A 235 18.48 7.90 -7.64
N GLY A 236 17.62 7.70 -8.64
CA GLY A 236 17.12 6.38 -9.01
C GLY A 236 18.17 5.57 -9.77
N TYR A 237 17.88 4.29 -9.99
CA TYR A 237 18.79 3.34 -10.64
C TYR A 237 19.42 3.79 -11.96
N ARG A 238 18.71 4.62 -12.76
CA ARG A 238 19.26 5.21 -14.00
C ARG A 238 20.40 6.20 -13.74
N ARG A 239 20.21 7.11 -12.79
CA ARG A 239 21.22 8.12 -12.44
C ARG A 239 22.40 7.49 -11.71
N ILE A 240 22.13 6.54 -10.80
CA ILE A 240 23.19 5.74 -10.17
C ILE A 240 23.99 4.98 -11.23
N HIS A 241 23.35 4.38 -12.22
CA HIS A 241 24.05 3.72 -13.33
C HIS A 241 24.92 4.70 -14.13
N SER A 242 24.44 5.91 -14.42
CA SER A 242 25.24 6.95 -15.09
C SER A 242 26.48 7.35 -14.27
N GLU A 243 26.33 7.57 -12.95
CA GLU A 243 27.47 7.84 -12.06
C GLU A 243 28.45 6.67 -12.02
N LEU A 244 27.95 5.45 -11.87
CA LEU A 244 28.77 4.24 -11.86
C LEU A 244 29.51 4.03 -13.19
N SER A 245 28.92 4.43 -14.32
CA SER A 245 29.57 4.32 -15.63
C SER A 245 30.77 5.27 -15.74
N LYS A 246 30.75 6.43 -15.07
CA LYS A 246 31.87 7.39 -15.05
C LYS A 246 33.11 6.83 -14.35
N THR A 247 32.95 5.91 -13.41
CA THR A 247 34.07 5.26 -12.70
C THR A 247 34.67 4.09 -13.51
N GLY A 248 34.31 3.94 -14.79
CA GLY A 248 34.79 2.86 -15.67
C GLY A 248 34.11 1.51 -15.42
N ARG A 249 33.10 1.47 -14.55
CA ARG A 249 32.45 0.22 -14.14
C ARG A 249 31.36 -0.17 -15.14
N THR A 250 31.56 -1.29 -15.84
CA THR A 250 30.56 -1.84 -16.77
C THR A 250 29.57 -2.76 -16.06
N VAL A 251 28.40 -2.24 -15.68
CA VAL A 251 27.32 -3.01 -15.03
C VAL A 251 25.99 -2.67 -15.67
N SER A 252 25.17 -3.66 -16.00
CA SER A 252 23.84 -3.42 -16.58
C SER A 252 22.91 -2.68 -15.60
N GLU A 253 22.13 -1.73 -16.11
CA GLU A 253 21.06 -1.02 -15.40
C GLU A 253 20.12 -1.96 -14.60
N LYS A 254 19.85 -3.17 -15.11
CA LYS A 254 19.02 -4.18 -14.43
C LYS A 254 19.66 -4.73 -13.15
N VAL A 255 20.99 -4.79 -13.11
CA VAL A 255 21.77 -5.24 -11.95
C VAL A 255 21.78 -4.12 -10.89
N VAL A 256 22.00 -2.87 -11.29
CA VAL A 256 21.90 -1.70 -10.39
C VAL A 256 20.54 -1.63 -9.73
N ARG A 257 19.45 -1.74 -10.51
CA ARG A 257 18.07 -1.74 -9.98
C ARG A 257 17.85 -2.85 -8.95
N ARG A 258 18.43 -4.04 -9.17
CA ARG A 258 18.28 -5.18 -8.27
C ARG A 258 19.07 -4.98 -6.98
N ALA A 259 20.30 -4.48 -7.06
CA ALA A 259 21.11 -4.13 -5.89
C ALA A 259 20.46 -3.02 -5.05
N MET A 260 19.94 -1.95 -5.66
CA MET A 260 19.17 -0.93 -4.95
C MET A 260 17.94 -1.51 -4.23
N LYS A 261 17.22 -2.43 -4.88
CA LYS A 261 16.07 -3.12 -4.25
C LYS A 261 16.50 -3.97 -3.06
N LEU A 262 17.67 -4.63 -3.14
CA LEU A 262 18.22 -5.43 -2.06
C LEU A 262 18.56 -4.58 -0.83
N GLY A 263 19.13 -3.39 -1.03
CA GLY A 263 19.46 -2.45 0.04
C GLY A 263 18.35 -1.49 0.44
N ASN A 264 17.13 -1.67 -0.08
CA ASN A 264 15.99 -0.78 0.14
C ASN A 264 16.30 0.71 -0.16
N LEU A 265 17.12 0.97 -1.18
CA LEU A 265 17.44 2.33 -1.64
C LEU A 265 16.27 2.86 -2.47
N VAL A 266 15.34 3.58 -1.82
CA VAL A 266 14.10 4.06 -2.43
C VAL A 266 14.12 5.58 -2.54
N VAL A 267 13.96 6.07 -3.77
CA VAL A 267 13.78 7.49 -4.05
C VAL A 267 12.35 7.90 -3.74
N TYR A 268 12.18 9.05 -3.08
CA TYR A 268 10.89 9.63 -2.80
C TYR A 268 10.09 9.91 -4.09
N ARG A 269 8.79 9.60 -4.08
CA ARG A 269 7.86 9.89 -5.18
C ARG A 269 6.56 10.45 -4.61
N PRO A 270 6.25 11.74 -4.79
CA PRO A 270 4.98 12.28 -4.34
C PRO A 270 3.84 11.77 -5.21
N LYS A 271 2.64 11.69 -4.61
CA LYS A 271 1.39 11.51 -5.35
C LYS A 271 1.03 12.85 -5.99
N LYS A 272 0.69 12.84 -7.29
CA LYS A 272 0.29 14.05 -8.03
C LYS A 272 -0.91 14.70 -7.35
N LEU A 273 -0.77 15.97 -6.97
CA LEU A 273 -1.88 16.83 -6.56
C LEU A 273 -2.10 17.88 -7.64
N LYS A 274 -3.36 18.21 -7.93
CA LYS A 274 -3.73 19.26 -8.89
C LYS A 274 -3.77 20.60 -8.13
N TYR A 275 -3.18 21.65 -8.70
CA TYR A 275 -3.16 23.01 -8.14
C TYR A 275 -3.42 24.05 -9.24
N SER A 276 -4.04 25.19 -8.89
CA SER A 276 -4.33 26.33 -9.78
C SER A 276 -4.51 27.62 -8.96
N SER A 277 -3.88 28.73 -9.35
CA SER A 277 -3.80 29.99 -8.55
C SER A 277 -3.93 31.28 -9.38
N TYR A 278 -5.02 31.47 -10.14
CA TYR A 278 -5.22 32.70 -10.94
C TYR A 278 -5.92 33.85 -10.17
N LYS A 279 -5.45 35.11 -10.33
CA LYS A 279 -5.96 36.30 -9.60
C LYS A 279 -6.17 37.60 -10.43
N GLY A 280 -6.38 37.54 -11.75
CA GLY A 280 -6.78 38.72 -12.57
C GLY A 280 -5.62 39.52 -13.21
N GLU A 281 -5.90 40.62 -13.93
CA GLU A 281 -4.92 41.37 -14.76
C GLU A 281 -4.79 42.87 -14.38
N ILE A 282 -3.56 43.41 -14.42
CA ILE A 282 -3.20 44.81 -14.03
C ILE A 282 -2.71 45.68 -15.23
N THR A 283 -2.21 45.06 -16.30
CA THR A 283 -1.65 45.67 -17.53
C THR A 283 -1.91 44.80 -18.79
N PRO A 284 -1.65 45.25 -20.03
CA PRO A 284 -1.76 44.38 -21.22
C PRO A 284 -0.66 43.30 -21.27
N ALA A 285 -1.01 42.08 -21.67
CA ALA A 285 -0.05 40.98 -21.81
C ALA A 285 0.78 41.10 -23.10
N VAL A 286 2.07 40.73 -23.05
CA VAL A 286 2.94 40.65 -24.24
C VAL A 286 2.78 39.29 -24.96
N PRO A 287 3.16 39.18 -26.25
CA PRO A 287 3.09 37.92 -26.98
C PRO A 287 3.90 36.78 -26.36
N ASN A 288 3.44 35.53 -26.51
CA ASN A 288 4.22 34.35 -26.17
C ASN A 288 5.22 34.05 -27.30
N ILE A 289 6.42 34.62 -27.20
CA ILE A 289 7.51 34.43 -28.18
C ILE A 289 8.10 33.03 -28.07
N LEU A 290 8.11 32.44 -26.87
CA LEU A 290 8.75 31.16 -26.62
C LEU A 290 7.96 30.00 -27.24
N ASN A 291 6.63 30.11 -27.24
CA ASN A 291 5.69 29.17 -27.85
C ASN A 291 6.02 27.69 -27.54
N ARG A 292 6.40 27.41 -26.28
CA ARG A 292 6.78 26.09 -25.74
C ARG A 292 8.07 25.49 -26.30
N ASN A 293 8.88 26.27 -27.02
CA ASN A 293 10.23 25.86 -27.37
C ASN A 293 11.21 26.17 -26.22
N PHE A 294 11.22 25.28 -25.22
CA PHE A 294 12.09 25.34 -24.04
C PHE A 294 13.50 24.79 -24.27
N HIS A 295 13.96 24.76 -25.52
CA HIS A 295 15.32 24.34 -25.90
C HIS A 295 16.11 25.56 -26.39
N ALA A 296 17.37 25.67 -25.97
CA ALA A 296 18.33 26.64 -26.47
C ALA A 296 19.60 25.92 -26.91
N ASP A 297 20.23 26.40 -27.98
CA ASP A 297 21.44 25.77 -28.53
C ASP A 297 22.72 26.32 -27.90
N ALA A 298 22.62 27.50 -27.26
CA ALA A 298 23.69 28.12 -26.48
C ALA A 298 23.16 28.63 -25.13
N PRO A 299 24.02 28.78 -24.12
CA PRO A 299 23.68 29.45 -22.87
C PRO A 299 23.10 30.85 -23.12
N ASN A 300 22.28 31.33 -22.17
CA ASN A 300 21.81 32.73 -22.14
C ASN A 300 21.00 33.20 -23.36
N GLN A 301 20.42 32.28 -24.14
CA GLN A 301 19.49 32.64 -25.23
C GLN A 301 18.04 32.77 -24.74
N LYS A 302 17.63 31.90 -23.82
CA LYS A 302 16.24 31.78 -23.36
C LYS A 302 16.20 31.46 -21.88
N TRP A 303 15.58 32.34 -21.12
CA TRP A 303 15.44 32.24 -19.68
C TRP A 303 13.96 32.13 -19.30
N LEU A 304 13.68 31.32 -18.28
CA LEU A 304 12.35 31.13 -17.70
C LEU A 304 12.37 31.58 -16.25
N THR A 305 11.30 32.22 -15.79
CA THR A 305 11.15 32.53 -14.36
C THR A 305 9.71 32.44 -13.91
N ASP A 306 9.54 32.03 -12.66
CA ASP A 306 8.28 31.94 -11.94
C ASP A 306 8.60 31.89 -10.43
N ILE A 307 7.60 31.98 -9.55
CA ILE A 307 7.79 31.91 -8.10
C ILE A 307 7.21 30.60 -7.58
N THR A 308 7.95 29.93 -6.68
CA THR A 308 7.43 28.79 -5.93
C THR A 308 7.39 29.06 -4.44
N GLU A 309 6.30 28.61 -3.80
CA GLU A 309 6.10 28.64 -2.34
C GLU A 309 6.56 27.32 -1.67
N PHE A 310 7.15 27.45 -0.48
CA PHE A 310 7.44 26.40 0.48
C PHE A 310 6.75 26.71 1.82
N PRO A 311 5.71 25.94 2.22
CA PRO A 311 5.07 26.11 3.51
C PRO A 311 5.93 25.50 4.63
N LEU A 312 6.25 26.29 5.64
CA LEU A 312 6.95 25.88 6.87
C LEU A 312 6.02 26.01 8.07
N HIS A 313 6.49 25.58 9.24
CA HIS A 313 5.69 25.58 10.47
C HIS A 313 5.44 26.99 11.02
N ASP A 314 6.34 27.93 10.73
CA ASP A 314 6.39 29.31 11.21
C ASP A 314 6.19 30.35 10.09
N GLY A 315 5.72 29.93 8.92
CA GLY A 315 5.44 30.82 7.80
C GLY A 315 5.66 30.18 6.43
N LYS A 316 5.98 31.01 5.44
CA LYS A 316 6.23 30.60 4.06
C LYS A 316 7.55 31.18 3.58
N VAL A 317 8.27 30.39 2.79
CA VAL A 317 9.45 30.84 2.06
C VAL A 317 9.17 30.75 0.56
N TYR A 318 9.59 31.75 -0.19
CA TYR A 318 9.40 31.86 -1.62
C TYR A 318 10.75 31.86 -2.32
N LEU A 319 10.82 31.13 -3.44
CA LEU A 319 11.97 31.09 -4.33
C LEU A 319 11.57 31.68 -5.68
N SER A 320 12.37 32.63 -6.16
CA SER A 320 12.30 33.16 -7.52
C SER A 320 13.62 32.83 -8.23
N PRO A 321 13.64 31.87 -9.17
CA PRO A 321 14.81 31.59 -9.99
C PRO A 321 14.66 32.11 -11.42
N ILE A 322 15.79 32.36 -12.09
CA ILE A 322 15.90 32.41 -13.55
C ILE A 322 16.55 31.11 -14.02
N ILE A 323 15.88 30.36 -14.88
CA ILE A 323 16.32 29.05 -15.39
C ILE A 323 16.71 29.19 -16.85
N ASP A 324 17.90 28.72 -17.21
CA ASP A 324 18.36 28.68 -18.59
C ASP A 324 17.78 27.48 -19.33
N CYS A 325 17.22 27.69 -20.52
CA CYS A 325 16.70 26.61 -21.36
C CYS A 325 17.80 25.73 -21.98
N PHE A 326 19.06 26.16 -21.96
CA PHE A 326 20.18 25.41 -22.51
C PHE A 326 20.45 24.10 -21.75
N ASP A 327 20.55 24.18 -20.43
CA ASP A 327 20.85 23.05 -19.54
C ASP A 327 19.77 22.82 -18.47
N GLY A 328 18.78 23.71 -18.39
CA GLY A 328 17.71 23.69 -17.39
C GLY A 328 18.19 23.96 -15.97
N ALA A 329 19.32 24.64 -15.77
CA ALA A 329 19.81 25.05 -14.46
C ALA A 329 19.41 26.50 -14.14
N PRO A 330 19.19 26.82 -12.85
CA PRO A 330 19.01 28.19 -12.45
C PRO A 330 20.34 28.96 -12.60
N VAL A 331 20.30 30.06 -13.35
CA VAL A 331 21.42 31.00 -13.52
C VAL A 331 21.59 31.85 -12.26
N CYS A 332 20.47 32.31 -11.71
CA CYS A 332 20.40 33.02 -10.44
C CYS A 332 19.11 32.67 -9.71
N TRP A 333 19.06 33.06 -8.44
CA TRP A 333 17.85 32.99 -7.63
C TRP A 333 17.86 34.02 -6.50
N THR A 334 16.67 34.31 -5.99
CA THR A 334 16.47 34.99 -4.71
C THR A 334 15.49 34.20 -3.86
N ILE A 335 15.66 34.29 -2.55
CA ILE A 335 14.81 33.62 -1.57
C ILE A 335 14.32 34.67 -0.60
N GLY A 336 13.01 34.68 -0.33
CA GLY A 336 12.38 35.64 0.56
C GLY A 336 11.18 35.07 1.29
N GLU A 337 10.58 35.87 2.17
CA GLU A 337 9.43 35.47 2.99
C GLU A 337 8.10 35.97 2.43
N SER A 338 8.14 36.79 1.37
CA SER A 338 6.98 37.32 0.66
C SER A 338 7.18 37.24 -0.85
N PRO A 339 6.13 36.94 -1.63
CA PRO A 339 6.19 36.92 -3.10
C PRO A 339 5.94 38.33 -3.63
N ASP A 340 6.85 39.27 -3.32
CA ASP A 340 6.71 40.67 -3.70
C ASP A 340 7.55 41.03 -4.94
N ALA A 341 7.40 42.28 -5.38
CA ALA A 341 8.13 42.81 -6.52
C ALA A 341 9.64 42.89 -6.26
N THR A 342 10.05 43.18 -5.01
CA THR A 342 11.46 43.29 -4.60
C THR A 342 12.19 41.97 -4.81
N LEU A 343 11.58 40.84 -4.41
CA LEU A 343 12.13 39.50 -4.60
C LEU A 343 12.50 39.24 -6.07
N VAL A 344 11.61 39.62 -6.98
CA VAL A 344 11.72 39.36 -8.42
C VAL A 344 12.65 40.34 -9.11
N ASP A 345 12.64 41.60 -8.69
CA ASP A 345 13.52 42.63 -9.20
C ASP A 345 14.98 42.37 -8.85
N GLU A 346 15.27 42.06 -7.59
CA GLU A 346 16.62 41.71 -7.14
C GLU A 346 17.15 40.48 -7.88
N MET A 347 16.26 39.53 -8.18
CA MET A 347 16.58 38.33 -8.95
C MET A 347 16.98 38.68 -10.38
N LEU A 348 16.21 39.55 -11.05
CA LEU A 348 16.54 40.01 -12.40
C LEU A 348 17.86 40.78 -12.43
N ASP A 349 18.07 41.70 -11.48
CA ASP A 349 19.31 42.48 -11.39
C ASP A 349 20.53 41.55 -11.22
N LYS A 350 20.41 40.54 -10.34
CA LYS A 350 21.46 39.51 -10.15
C LYS A 350 21.69 38.68 -11.41
N ALA A 351 20.64 38.26 -12.11
CA ALA A 351 20.77 37.50 -13.35
C ALA A 351 21.51 38.28 -14.42
N VAL A 352 21.12 39.54 -14.66
CA VAL A 352 21.73 40.36 -15.70
C VAL A 352 23.20 40.62 -15.42
N ALA A 353 23.60 40.74 -14.14
CA ALA A 353 25.00 40.87 -13.76
C ALA A 353 25.86 39.64 -14.13
N THR A 354 25.25 38.49 -14.46
CA THR A 354 25.97 37.29 -14.94
C THR A 354 26.14 37.23 -16.45
N LEU A 355 25.51 38.13 -17.20
CA LEU A 355 25.59 38.15 -18.67
C LEU A 355 26.91 38.74 -19.15
N HIS A 356 27.43 38.16 -20.22
CA HIS A 356 28.55 38.73 -20.98
C HIS A 356 28.09 39.80 -21.96
N GLU A 357 29.04 40.60 -22.45
CA GLU A 357 28.74 41.65 -23.42
C GLU A 357 28.10 41.06 -24.69
N GLY A 358 26.97 41.64 -25.10
CA GLY A 358 26.19 41.20 -26.26
C GLY A 358 25.15 40.10 -25.98
N GLU A 359 25.11 39.53 -24.77
CA GLU A 359 24.07 38.58 -24.39
C GLU A 359 22.76 39.30 -24.00
N ALA A 360 21.66 38.94 -24.66
CA ALA A 360 20.34 39.50 -24.42
C ALA A 360 19.26 38.40 -24.47
N PRO A 361 19.13 37.58 -23.41
CA PRO A 361 18.18 36.48 -23.38
C PRO A 361 16.73 36.94 -23.56
N ILE A 362 15.92 36.07 -24.17
CA ILE A 362 14.46 36.15 -24.07
C ILE A 362 14.07 35.68 -22.67
N ILE A 363 13.42 36.52 -21.88
CA ILE A 363 12.86 36.14 -20.58
C ILE A 363 11.39 35.81 -20.73
N HIS A 364 11.04 34.56 -20.48
CA HIS A 364 9.66 34.07 -20.45
C HIS A 364 9.13 33.98 -19.02
N THR A 365 7.96 34.56 -18.80
CA THR A 365 7.28 34.56 -17.50
C THR A 365 5.84 34.07 -17.62
N ASP A 366 5.25 33.70 -16.50
CA ASP A 366 3.81 33.57 -16.38
C ASP A 366 3.13 34.97 -16.38
N ARG A 367 1.81 35.02 -16.12
CA ARG A 367 1.05 36.28 -16.05
C ARG A 367 0.96 36.87 -14.62
N GLY A 368 1.88 36.53 -13.73
CA GLY A 368 1.95 37.07 -12.37
C GLY A 368 2.04 38.60 -12.35
N SER A 369 1.47 39.22 -11.31
CA SER A 369 1.45 40.68 -11.15
C SER A 369 2.85 41.29 -11.07
N HIS A 370 3.79 40.57 -10.46
CA HIS A 370 5.20 40.95 -10.31
C HIS A 370 6.02 40.92 -11.61
N TYR A 371 5.53 40.31 -12.70
CA TYR A 371 6.18 40.40 -14.03
C TYR A 371 5.54 41.47 -14.95
N ARG A 372 4.58 42.21 -14.39
CA ARG A 372 3.70 43.13 -15.12
C ARG A 372 3.69 44.54 -14.56
N TRP A 373 4.22 44.73 -13.36
CA TRP A 373 4.31 46.03 -12.72
C TRP A 373 5.39 46.91 -13.39
N PRO A 374 5.30 48.24 -13.27
CA PRO A 374 6.17 49.16 -13.99
C PRO A 374 7.67 48.93 -13.78
N GLY A 375 8.13 48.69 -12.55
CA GLY A 375 9.56 48.50 -12.25
C GLY A 375 10.19 47.33 -12.99
N TRP A 376 9.49 46.19 -13.08
CA TRP A 376 9.94 45.06 -13.92
C TRP A 376 10.08 45.46 -15.40
N ILE A 377 9.10 46.18 -15.94
CA ILE A 377 9.09 46.59 -17.34
C ILE A 377 10.24 47.57 -17.64
N GLU A 378 10.50 48.50 -16.72
CA GLU A 378 11.60 49.46 -16.82
C GLU A 378 12.96 48.76 -16.80
N ARG A 379 13.16 47.78 -15.90
CA ARG A 379 14.39 46.98 -15.86
C ARG A 379 14.60 46.18 -17.14
N MET A 380 13.57 45.50 -17.64
CA MET A 380 13.64 44.75 -18.90
C MET A 380 14.06 45.65 -20.06
N LYS A 381 13.52 46.88 -20.14
CA LYS A 381 13.92 47.88 -21.15
C LYS A 381 15.35 48.37 -20.94
N LYS A 382 15.72 48.72 -19.70
CA LYS A 382 17.05 49.20 -19.32
C LYS A 382 18.15 48.23 -19.74
N TYR A 383 17.91 46.94 -19.58
CA TYR A 383 18.88 45.88 -19.90
C TYR A 383 18.74 45.33 -21.33
N GLY A 384 17.85 45.89 -22.17
CA GLY A 384 17.69 45.45 -23.56
C GLY A 384 17.13 44.03 -23.71
N LEU A 385 16.41 43.52 -22.71
CA LEU A 385 15.94 42.14 -22.67
C LEU A 385 14.58 41.98 -23.37
N THR A 386 14.40 40.85 -24.05
CA THR A 386 13.15 40.57 -24.75
C THR A 386 12.16 39.86 -23.82
N ARG A 387 10.98 40.47 -23.60
CA ARG A 387 9.91 39.90 -22.78
C ARG A 387 9.05 38.93 -23.58
N SER A 388 8.77 37.78 -22.99
CA SER A 388 7.85 36.75 -23.50
C SER A 388 6.92 36.33 -22.36
N MET A 389 5.63 36.12 -22.62
CA MET A 389 4.67 35.81 -21.55
C MET A 389 3.67 34.73 -21.93
N SER A 390 3.36 33.83 -20.99
CA SER A 390 2.39 32.75 -21.18
C SER A 390 0.98 33.26 -21.54
N ARG A 391 0.20 32.42 -22.25
CA ARG A 391 -1.23 32.71 -22.50
C ARG A 391 -2.04 32.62 -21.20
N LYS A 392 -3.19 33.30 -21.18
CA LYS A 392 -4.08 33.35 -20.00
C LYS A 392 -4.53 31.94 -19.62
N GLY A 393 -4.31 31.56 -18.36
CA GLY A 393 -4.78 30.28 -17.82
C GLY A 393 -4.20 29.03 -18.49
N TYR A 394 -3.06 29.17 -19.18
CA TYR A 394 -2.47 28.08 -19.95
C TYR A 394 -1.11 27.65 -19.36
N THR A 395 -1.17 26.77 -18.37
CA THR A 395 0.00 26.24 -17.62
C THR A 395 1.09 25.60 -18.48
N PRO A 396 0.81 24.89 -19.60
CA PRO A 396 1.89 24.30 -20.40
C PRO A 396 2.85 25.30 -21.05
N ASP A 397 2.50 26.60 -21.09
CA ASP A 397 3.39 27.63 -21.63
C ASP A 397 4.59 27.91 -20.70
N ASN A 398 4.56 27.49 -19.43
CA ASN A 398 5.68 27.57 -18.48
C ASN A 398 6.16 26.18 -17.97
N ALA A 399 5.86 25.11 -18.72
CA ALA A 399 6.05 23.73 -18.26
C ALA A 399 7.49 23.37 -17.86
N ALA A 400 8.50 23.99 -18.48
CA ALA A 400 9.90 23.75 -18.13
C ALA A 400 10.27 24.32 -16.75
N CYS A 401 9.77 25.51 -16.40
CA CYS A 401 9.93 26.09 -15.06
C CYS A 401 9.16 25.27 -14.01
N GLU A 402 7.91 24.89 -14.31
CA GLU A 402 7.14 23.97 -13.46
C GLU A 402 7.86 22.62 -13.26
N GLY A 403 8.51 22.12 -14.32
CA GLY A 403 9.32 20.91 -14.28
C GLY A 403 10.51 21.03 -13.32
N PHE A 404 11.21 22.17 -13.33
CA PHE A 404 12.25 22.47 -12.36
C PHE A 404 11.71 22.49 -10.93
N PHE A 405 10.61 23.18 -10.66
CA PHE A 405 10.01 23.20 -9.31
C PHE A 405 9.54 21.83 -8.85
N GLY A 406 8.99 21.03 -9.76
CA GLY A 406 8.62 19.65 -9.47
C GLY A 406 9.83 18.83 -9.05
N ILE A 407 10.96 18.97 -9.75
CA ILE A 407 12.21 18.30 -9.38
C ILE A 407 12.70 18.78 -8.00
N LEU A 408 12.83 20.10 -7.83
CA LEU A 408 13.28 20.73 -6.60
C LEU A 408 12.45 20.26 -5.40
N LYS A 409 11.11 20.37 -5.49
CA LYS A 409 10.23 19.97 -4.39
C LYS A 409 10.31 18.47 -4.09
N ASN A 410 10.44 17.63 -5.11
CA ASN A 410 10.51 16.18 -4.89
C ASN A 410 11.84 15.74 -4.25
N GLU A 411 12.94 16.35 -4.71
CA GLU A 411 14.29 15.98 -4.30
C GLU A 411 14.68 16.61 -2.97
N PHE A 412 14.36 17.89 -2.77
CA PHE A 412 14.73 18.66 -1.59
C PHE A 412 13.63 18.72 -0.54
N PHE A 413 12.42 19.15 -0.93
CA PHE A 413 11.39 19.53 0.06
C PHE A 413 10.63 18.32 0.63
N TYR A 414 9.98 17.53 -0.22
CA TYR A 414 9.08 16.46 0.22
C TYR A 414 9.79 15.22 0.77
N SER A 415 11.09 15.07 0.49
CA SER A 415 11.93 13.97 0.99
C SER A 415 12.39 14.19 2.44
N ARG A 416 12.23 15.40 2.98
CA ARG A 416 12.75 15.84 4.29
C ARG A 416 11.61 16.30 5.22
N ASN A 417 11.91 16.41 6.52
CA ASN A 417 10.98 16.89 7.54
C ASN A 417 11.40 18.28 8.04
N TRP A 418 10.56 19.27 7.78
CA TRP A 418 10.83 20.69 8.08
C TRP A 418 10.13 21.21 9.33
N ARG A 419 9.54 20.35 10.17
CA ARG A 419 8.74 20.78 11.34
C ARG A 419 9.53 21.51 12.43
N LYS A 420 10.85 21.35 12.47
CA LYS A 420 11.74 21.93 13.48
C LYS A 420 12.81 22.85 12.89
N VAL A 421 12.73 23.09 11.57
CA VAL A 421 13.70 23.89 10.84
C VAL A 421 13.11 25.29 10.72
N ASP A 422 13.84 26.31 11.17
CA ASP A 422 13.43 27.70 11.03
C ASP A 422 13.64 28.20 9.59
N LYS A 423 13.10 29.39 9.30
CA LYS A 423 13.18 29.98 7.96
C LYS A 423 14.61 30.24 7.47
N GLU A 424 15.53 30.66 8.35
CA GLU A 424 16.90 30.98 7.94
C GLU A 424 17.71 29.72 7.63
N GLU A 425 17.59 28.69 8.47
CA GLU A 425 18.17 27.38 8.22
C GLU A 425 17.60 26.76 6.93
N PHE A 426 16.29 26.90 6.70
CA PHE A 426 15.66 26.44 5.45
C PHE A 426 16.22 27.16 4.22
N LYS A 427 16.38 28.49 4.27
CA LYS A 427 16.96 29.29 3.17
C LYS A 427 18.38 28.80 2.87
N ALA A 428 19.23 28.64 3.88
CA ALA A 428 20.60 28.16 3.70
C ALA A 428 20.65 26.74 3.10
N GLU A 429 19.79 25.82 3.54
CA GLU A 429 19.70 24.47 2.96
C GLU A 429 19.17 24.48 1.51
N LEU A 430 18.26 25.40 1.19
CA LEU A 430 17.76 25.58 -0.16
C LEU A 430 18.85 26.11 -1.09
N GLU A 431 19.65 27.09 -0.66
CA GLU A 431 20.81 27.59 -1.41
C GLU A 431 21.82 26.49 -1.70
N LYS A 432 22.22 25.72 -0.69
CA LYS A 432 23.12 24.56 -0.87
C LYS A 432 22.56 23.55 -1.87
N TYR A 433 21.25 23.29 -1.85
CA TYR A 433 20.63 22.40 -2.84
C TYR A 433 20.71 22.99 -4.25
N LEU A 434 20.45 24.28 -4.43
CA LEU A 434 20.50 24.94 -5.74
C LEU A 434 21.93 24.96 -6.29
N GLU A 435 22.94 25.23 -5.46
CA GLU A 435 24.35 25.12 -5.83
C GLU A 435 24.71 23.69 -6.25
N TRP A 436 24.30 22.68 -5.46
CA TRP A 436 24.49 21.28 -5.81
C TRP A 436 23.75 20.91 -7.12
N PHE A 437 22.56 21.46 -7.34
CA PHE A 437 21.79 21.26 -8.57
C PHE A 437 22.55 21.73 -9.81
N CYS A 438 23.20 22.89 -9.72
CA CYS A 438 23.97 23.46 -10.82
C CYS A 438 25.30 22.74 -11.03
N THR A 439 26.00 22.39 -9.94
CA THR A 439 27.42 21.99 -10.00
C THR A 439 27.66 20.49 -9.98
N LYS A 440 26.75 19.69 -9.42
CA LYS A 440 26.96 18.25 -9.20
C LYS A 440 25.81 17.39 -9.70
N ARG A 441 24.59 17.90 -9.69
CA ARG A 441 23.41 17.10 -10.01
C ARG A 441 23.37 16.72 -11.50
N ILE A 442 23.40 15.44 -11.79
CA ILE A 442 23.40 14.96 -13.17
C ILE A 442 22.03 14.98 -13.81
N LYS A 443 22.02 15.20 -15.13
CA LYS A 443 20.84 15.06 -15.98
C LYS A 443 21.11 14.02 -17.04
N VAL A 444 20.24 13.00 -17.11
CA VAL A 444 20.31 11.98 -18.17
C VAL A 444 20.16 12.61 -19.56
N GLY A 445 19.33 13.66 -19.69
CA GLY A 445 19.21 14.42 -20.95
C GLY A 445 20.48 15.18 -21.35
N LEU A 446 21.40 15.44 -20.40
CA LEU A 446 22.72 16.02 -20.64
C LEU A 446 23.80 14.93 -20.65
N ASN A 447 23.47 13.74 -21.14
CA ASN A 447 24.37 12.57 -21.17
C ASN A 447 24.97 12.20 -19.79
N GLY A 448 24.25 12.50 -18.70
CA GLY A 448 24.72 12.24 -17.35
C GLY A 448 25.73 13.26 -16.81
N MET A 449 25.89 14.41 -17.48
CA MET A 449 26.68 15.54 -16.97
C MET A 449 25.85 16.39 -15.99
N SER A 450 26.54 17.11 -15.10
CA SER A 450 25.93 18.23 -14.38
C SER A 450 25.74 19.42 -15.34
N PRO A 451 24.84 20.37 -15.04
CA PRO A 451 24.73 21.59 -15.84
C PRO A 451 26.04 22.35 -15.99
N ALA A 452 26.81 22.49 -14.90
CA ALA A 452 28.12 23.14 -14.93
C ALA A 452 29.11 22.42 -15.86
N ASP A 453 29.19 21.08 -15.79
CA ASP A 453 30.06 20.30 -16.68
C ASP A 453 29.63 20.42 -18.15
N TYR A 454 28.32 20.46 -18.40
CA TYR A 454 27.77 20.60 -19.75
C TYR A 454 28.07 21.99 -20.35
N ARG A 455 27.92 23.07 -19.56
CA ARG A 455 28.36 24.42 -19.96
C ARG A 455 29.85 24.48 -20.23
N LYS A 456 30.67 23.90 -19.36
CA LYS A 456 32.12 23.85 -19.55
C LYS A 456 32.48 23.15 -20.86
N LEU A 457 31.89 21.98 -21.12
CA LEU A 457 32.09 21.26 -22.38
C LEU A 457 31.70 22.08 -23.62
N TYR A 458 30.62 22.88 -23.52
CA TYR A 458 30.21 23.77 -24.60
C TYR A 458 31.23 24.88 -24.84
N LEU A 459 31.69 25.55 -23.78
CA LEU A 459 32.70 26.61 -23.88
C LEU A 459 34.03 26.08 -24.42
N ASP A 460 34.45 24.90 -23.97
CA ASP A 460 35.68 24.25 -24.44
C ASP A 460 35.61 23.95 -25.95
N LYS A 461 34.43 23.59 -26.48
CA LYS A 461 34.20 23.36 -27.92
C LYS A 461 34.18 24.63 -28.75
N GLN A 462 33.85 25.78 -28.17
CA GLN A 462 33.87 27.07 -28.86
C GLN A 462 35.27 27.70 -28.88
N SER A 463 36.17 27.21 -28.01
CA SER A 463 37.55 27.69 -27.90
C SER A 463 38.55 26.93 -28.80
N VAL A 464 38.07 25.92 -29.53
CA VAL A 464 38.81 25.10 -30.51
C VAL A 464 38.29 25.46 -31.90
#